data_AF-A0A554MGS3-F1
#
_entry.id   AF-A0A554MGS3-F1
#
_cell.length_a   1.000
_cell.length_b   1.000
_cell.length_c   1.000
_cell.angle_alpha   90.00
_cell.angle_beta   90.00
_cell.angle_gamma   90.00
#
_symmetry.space_group_name_H-M   'P 1'
#
loop_
_entity.id
_entity.type
_entity.pdbx_description
1 polymer ?
#
loop_
_entity_poly.entity_id
_entity_poly.type
_entity_poly.pdbx_seq_one_letter_code
_entity_poly.pdbx_strand_id
1 'polypeptide(L)'
;MRKHPSAPLPGRKSTDRAGKHKEDTMEERRYIRNLARSMIGQLRIKPLDLGQSGAHGLYANRNEEIKALLCQMRPEKLGQIASFGRAWGGDVYGTSLYGAHNATWLSKHADGMTLLREIACTAIVAEMADILRLRMELDARVNTSVSRA
;
A
#
# COMPACT_ATOMS: atom_id res chain seq x y z
N MET A 1 14.19 -36.08 51.98
CA MET A 1 14.19 -35.63 50.57
C MET A 1 12.96 -36.19 49.86
N ARG A 2 11.93 -35.37 49.60
CA ARG A 2 10.73 -35.79 48.84
C ARG A 2 10.79 -35.15 47.45
N LYS A 3 10.78 -35.96 46.41
CA LYS A 3 10.71 -35.52 45.01
C LYS A 3 9.27 -35.09 44.71
N HIS A 4 9.07 -33.84 44.33
CA HIS A 4 7.80 -33.39 43.75
C HIS A 4 7.70 -33.86 42.28
N PRO A 5 6.55 -34.38 41.82
CA PRO A 5 6.33 -34.63 40.41
C PRO A 5 5.97 -33.32 39.69
N SER A 6 6.72 -32.99 38.64
CA SER A 6 6.37 -31.90 37.72
C SER A 6 5.08 -32.23 36.99
N ALA A 7 4.06 -31.38 37.14
CA ALA A 7 2.86 -31.46 36.32
C ALA A 7 3.20 -31.14 34.84
N PRO A 8 2.65 -31.85 33.85
CA PRO A 8 2.83 -31.49 32.45
C PRO A 8 2.08 -30.18 32.16
N LEU A 9 2.77 -29.19 31.58
CA LEU A 9 2.11 -28.00 31.05
C LEU A 9 1.14 -28.41 29.92
N PRO A 10 -0.06 -27.82 29.85
CA PRO A 10 -1.01 -28.13 28.80
C PRO A 10 -0.39 -27.77 27.45
N GLY A 11 -0.36 -28.77 26.56
CA GLY A 11 0.15 -28.62 25.20
C GLY A 11 -0.49 -27.42 24.52
N ARG A 12 0.34 -26.47 24.09
CA ARG A 12 -0.08 -25.43 23.15
C ARG A 12 -0.59 -26.14 21.89
N LYS A 13 -1.91 -26.18 21.72
CA LYS A 13 -2.51 -26.44 20.42
C LYS A 13 -1.97 -25.38 19.47
N SER A 14 -1.06 -25.80 18.60
CA SER A 14 -0.63 -25.06 17.44
C SER A 14 -1.79 -25.06 16.45
N THR A 15 -2.67 -24.08 16.54
CA THR A 15 -3.78 -23.92 15.60
C THR A 15 -3.77 -22.51 15.01
N ASP A 16 -3.63 -22.45 13.69
CA ASP A 16 -4.26 -21.49 12.76
C ASP A 16 -3.79 -20.03 12.67
N ARG A 17 -2.73 -19.59 13.35
CA ARG A 17 -2.24 -18.21 13.16
C ARG A 17 -1.73 -17.90 11.75
N ALA A 18 -1.15 -18.88 11.06
CA ALA A 18 -0.57 -18.66 9.73
C ALA A 18 -1.63 -18.57 8.61
N GLY A 19 -2.80 -19.22 8.77
CA GLY A 19 -3.90 -19.15 7.80
C GLY A 19 -4.66 -17.83 7.89
N LYS A 20 -5.03 -17.43 9.11
CA LYS A 20 -5.75 -16.18 9.38
C LYS A 20 -4.95 -14.95 8.94
N HIS A 21 -3.64 -14.93 9.22
CA HIS A 21 -2.77 -13.81 8.82
C HIS A 21 -2.63 -13.67 7.30
N LYS A 22 -2.79 -14.75 6.52
CA LYS A 22 -2.77 -14.68 5.05
C LYS A 22 -4.09 -14.15 4.49
N GLU A 23 -5.21 -14.58 5.06
CA GLU A 23 -6.56 -14.16 4.65
C GLU A 23 -6.79 -12.67 4.95
N ASP A 24 -6.47 -12.24 6.18
CA ASP A 24 -6.52 -10.83 6.59
C ASP A 24 -5.68 -9.96 5.62
N THR A 25 -4.45 -10.38 5.29
CA THR A 25 -3.61 -9.62 4.34
C THR A 25 -4.14 -9.57 2.91
N MET A 26 -4.97 -10.53 2.48
CA MET A 26 -5.59 -10.51 1.15
C MET A 26 -6.79 -9.57 1.10
N GLU A 27 -7.64 -9.57 2.13
CA GLU A 27 -8.78 -8.65 2.23
C GLU A 27 -8.31 -7.20 2.36
N GLU A 28 -7.27 -6.99 3.15
CA GLU A 28 -6.63 -5.70 3.34
C GLU A 28 -5.98 -5.16 2.06
N ARG A 29 -5.27 -6.00 1.31
CA ARG A 29 -4.74 -5.64 -0.02
C ARG A 29 -5.87 -5.33 -1.01
N ARG A 30 -7.00 -6.06 -0.93
CA ARG A 30 -8.17 -5.78 -1.75
C ARG A 30 -8.77 -4.41 -1.41
N TYR A 31 -8.82 -4.06 -0.13
CA TYR A 31 -9.31 -2.76 0.33
C TYR A 31 -8.48 -1.60 -0.25
N ILE A 32 -7.16 -1.59 -0.05
CA ILE A 32 -6.31 -0.48 -0.54
C ILE A 32 -6.34 -0.40 -2.08
N ARG A 33 -6.37 -1.54 -2.78
CA ARG A 33 -6.46 -1.57 -4.24
C ARG A 33 -7.79 -1.02 -4.74
N ASN A 34 -8.90 -1.31 -4.07
CA ASN A 34 -10.21 -0.74 -4.39
C ASN A 34 -10.24 0.76 -4.13
N LEU A 35 -9.68 1.20 -3.01
CA LEU A 35 -9.56 2.62 -2.69
C LEU A 35 -8.74 3.37 -3.75
N ALA A 36 -7.59 2.82 -4.14
CA ALA A 36 -6.75 3.37 -5.20
C ALA A 36 -7.50 3.44 -6.54
N ARG A 37 -8.28 2.41 -6.90
CA ARG A 37 -9.13 2.43 -8.11
C ARG A 37 -10.19 3.53 -8.06
N SER A 38 -10.86 3.69 -6.92
CA SER A 38 -11.86 4.74 -6.73
C SER A 38 -11.23 6.12 -6.86
N MET A 39 -10.06 6.34 -6.24
CA MET A 39 -9.35 7.61 -6.34
C MET A 39 -8.84 7.89 -7.77
N ILE A 40 -8.36 6.87 -8.51
CA ILE A 40 -8.01 7.03 -9.94
C ILE A 40 -9.22 7.55 -10.71
N GLY A 41 -10.40 6.96 -10.49
CA GLY A 41 -11.63 7.39 -11.15
C GLY A 41 -12.05 8.81 -10.75
N GLN A 42 -12.03 9.11 -9.45
CA GLN A 42 -12.43 10.42 -8.92
C GLN A 42 -11.51 11.56 -9.40
N LEU A 43 -10.20 11.31 -9.39
CA LEU A 43 -9.17 12.27 -9.82
C LEU A 43 -8.89 12.21 -11.34
N ARG A 44 -9.61 11.35 -12.07
CA ARG A 44 -9.49 11.15 -13.52
C ARG A 44 -8.05 10.89 -14.00
N ILE A 45 -7.27 10.15 -13.20
CA ILE A 45 -5.86 9.87 -13.48
C ILE A 45 -5.76 8.85 -14.61
N LYS A 46 -5.02 9.20 -15.66
CA LYS A 46 -4.79 8.37 -16.84
C LYS A 46 -3.47 7.62 -16.73
N PRO A 47 -3.31 6.50 -17.45
CA PRO A 47 -2.02 5.79 -17.47
C PRO A 47 -0.84 6.64 -17.94
N LEU A 48 -1.09 7.57 -18.89
CA LEU A 48 -0.08 8.53 -19.36
C LEU A 48 0.43 9.47 -18.25
N ASP A 49 -0.40 9.77 -17.24
CA ASP A 49 -0.02 10.65 -16.12
C ASP A 49 1.04 10.01 -15.21
N LEU A 50 1.28 8.70 -15.34
CA LEU A 50 2.33 8.00 -14.63
C LEU A 50 3.73 8.47 -15.08
N GLY A 51 3.86 8.89 -16.35
CA GLY A 51 5.13 9.35 -16.94
C GLY A 51 6.28 8.34 -16.81
N GLN A 52 7.51 8.82 -17.02
CA GLN A 52 8.72 8.00 -16.80
C GLN A 52 9.08 7.84 -15.32
N SER A 53 8.63 8.77 -14.48
CA SER A 53 8.96 8.82 -13.05
C SER A 53 8.03 7.96 -12.18
N GLY A 54 7.06 7.26 -12.77
CA GLY A 54 6.24 6.29 -12.06
C GLY A 54 5.49 6.89 -10.87
N ALA A 55 5.51 6.15 -9.75
CA ALA A 55 4.88 6.58 -8.51
C ALA A 55 5.42 7.92 -7.98
N HIS A 56 6.70 8.27 -8.24
CA HIS A 56 7.27 9.56 -7.80
C HIS A 56 6.65 10.73 -8.56
N GLY A 57 6.49 10.61 -9.87
CA GLY A 57 5.85 11.65 -10.69
C GLY A 57 4.38 11.82 -10.31
N LEU A 58 3.69 10.69 -10.10
CA LEU A 58 2.30 10.70 -9.65
C LEU A 58 2.15 11.37 -8.27
N TYR A 59 3.04 11.05 -7.32
CA TYR A 59 3.06 11.69 -6.00
C TYR A 59 3.30 13.21 -6.14
N ALA A 60 4.35 13.62 -6.85
CA ALA A 60 4.71 15.04 -6.98
C ALA A 60 3.58 15.90 -7.57
N ASN A 61 2.80 15.33 -8.49
CA ASN A 61 1.74 16.05 -9.19
C ASN A 61 0.38 15.99 -8.50
N ARG A 62 0.10 14.95 -7.69
CA ARG A 62 -1.25 14.65 -7.18
C ARG A 62 -1.34 14.50 -5.66
N ASN A 63 -0.23 14.61 -4.93
CA ASN A 63 -0.23 14.39 -3.48
C ASN A 63 -1.24 15.28 -2.74
N GLU A 64 -1.40 16.55 -3.11
CA GLU A 64 -2.32 17.47 -2.43
C GLU A 64 -3.79 17.06 -2.63
N GLU A 65 -4.16 16.67 -3.85
CA GLU A 65 -5.51 16.19 -4.17
C GLU A 65 -5.81 14.87 -3.43
N ILE A 66 -4.84 13.96 -3.38
CA ILE A 66 -4.98 12.68 -2.66
C ILE A 66 -5.06 12.92 -1.16
N LYS A 67 -4.21 13.79 -0.60
CA LYS A 67 -4.23 14.17 0.82
C LYS A 67 -5.56 14.82 1.20
N ALA A 68 -6.14 15.65 0.33
CA ALA A 68 -7.46 16.23 0.56
C ALA A 68 -8.56 15.17 0.73
N LEU A 69 -8.53 14.09 -0.06
CA LEU A 69 -9.43 12.95 0.11
C LEU A 69 -9.17 12.18 1.40
N LEU A 70 -7.90 12.04 1.78
CA LEU A 70 -7.49 11.37 3.01
C LEU A 70 -7.84 12.17 4.28
N CYS A 71 -7.91 13.51 4.20
CA CYS A 71 -8.33 14.35 5.31
C CYS A 71 -9.76 14.03 5.81
N GLN A 72 -10.61 13.49 4.94
CA GLN A 72 -11.98 13.08 5.27
C GLN A 72 -12.05 11.70 5.94
N MET A 73 -10.94 10.96 5.99
CA MET A 73 -10.89 9.63 6.59
C MET A 73 -10.61 9.70 8.08
N ARG A 74 -11.20 8.74 8.80
CA ARG A 74 -10.93 8.54 10.21
C ARG A 74 -9.48 8.07 10.44
N PRO A 75 -8.85 8.44 11.58
CA PRO A 75 -7.49 8.02 11.91
C PRO A 75 -7.26 6.51 11.85
N GLU A 76 -8.23 5.69 12.25
CA GLU A 76 -8.09 4.23 12.26
C GLU A 76 -7.96 3.67 10.83
N LYS A 77 -8.72 4.22 9.89
CA LYS A 77 -8.62 3.87 8.46
C LYS A 77 -7.29 4.33 7.88
N LEU A 78 -6.82 5.51 8.26
CA LEU A 78 -5.51 6.01 7.85
C LEU A 78 -4.38 5.12 8.41
N GLY A 79 -4.51 4.68 9.66
CA GLY A 79 -3.65 3.69 10.31
C GLY A 79 -3.58 2.37 9.54
N GLN A 80 -4.74 1.84 9.16
CA GLN A 80 -4.83 0.65 8.32
C GLN A 80 -4.10 0.87 7.00
N ILE A 81 -4.42 1.93 6.25
CA ILE A 81 -3.76 2.22 4.95
C ILE A 81 -2.24 2.37 5.12
N ALA A 82 -1.81 3.12 6.14
CA ALA A 82 -0.39 3.34 6.44
C ALA A 82 0.34 2.04 6.78
N SER A 83 -0.31 1.09 7.45
CA SER A 83 0.26 -0.23 7.75
C SER A 83 0.52 -1.09 6.50
N PHE A 84 -0.15 -0.79 5.39
CA PHE A 84 0.11 -1.41 4.08
C PHE A 84 1.17 -0.69 3.25
N GLY A 85 1.69 0.44 3.75
CA GLY A 85 2.82 1.12 3.14
C GLY A 85 3.97 0.13 2.97
N ARG A 86 4.32 -0.19 1.72
CA ARG A 86 5.35 -1.19 1.44
C ARG A 86 6.71 -0.65 1.88
N ALA A 87 7.30 -1.30 2.88
CA ALA A 87 8.68 -1.06 3.27
C ALA A 87 9.64 -1.49 2.14
N TRP A 88 10.80 -0.85 2.13
CA TRP A 88 11.92 -1.08 1.22
C TRP A 88 12.21 -2.58 1.02
N GLY A 89 12.22 -3.06 -0.23
CA GLY A 89 12.85 -4.33 -0.61
C GLY A 89 11.95 -5.56 -0.83
N GLY A 90 10.63 -5.43 -0.85
CA GLY A 90 9.75 -6.56 -1.16
C GLY A 90 9.53 -6.77 -2.67
N ASP A 91 10.42 -7.53 -3.33
CA ASP A 91 10.31 -8.39 -4.55
C ASP A 91 9.23 -8.17 -5.64
N VAL A 92 8.61 -7.00 -5.72
CA VAL A 92 7.56 -6.69 -6.68
C VAL A 92 7.95 -5.39 -7.36
N TYR A 93 8.22 -5.46 -8.67
CA TYR A 93 8.38 -4.33 -9.57
C TYR A 93 7.46 -3.15 -9.17
N GLY A 94 8.03 -2.14 -8.52
CA GLY A 94 7.31 -0.99 -7.98
C GLY A 94 8.26 -0.04 -7.25
N THR A 95 8.19 1.25 -7.55
CA THR A 95 9.06 2.27 -6.98
C THR A 95 8.78 2.42 -5.48
N SER A 96 9.79 2.21 -4.62
CA SER A 96 9.62 2.39 -3.18
C SER A 96 9.62 3.90 -2.85
N LEU A 97 8.45 4.46 -2.57
CA LEU A 97 8.36 5.82 -2.01
C LEU A 97 8.98 5.88 -0.61
N TYR A 98 9.17 4.76 0.08
CA TYR A 98 9.87 4.73 1.37
C TYR A 98 11.34 5.19 1.28
N GLY A 99 12.05 4.85 0.19
CA GLY A 99 13.44 5.23 -0.02
C GLY A 99 13.64 6.73 -0.33
N ALA A 100 12.66 7.37 -0.97
CA ALA A 100 12.71 8.80 -1.26
C ALA A 100 12.46 9.69 -0.02
N HIS A 101 12.03 9.12 1.09
CA HIS A 101 11.51 9.85 2.24
C HIS A 101 12.25 9.58 3.59
N ASN A 102 13.47 9.03 3.57
CA ASN A 102 14.11 8.49 4.79
C ASN A 102 14.70 9.54 5.80
N ALA A 103 14.79 9.07 7.05
CA ALA A 103 15.46 9.53 8.28
C ALA A 103 15.02 10.81 9.01
N THR A 104 14.56 11.88 8.35
CA THR A 104 14.34 13.21 9.02
C THR A 104 12.86 13.57 9.22
N TRP A 105 11.97 12.58 9.28
CA TRP A 105 10.55 12.80 8.97
C TRP A 105 9.68 13.26 10.15
N LEU A 106 9.95 12.78 11.37
CA LEU A 106 9.21 13.21 12.57
C LEU A 106 9.30 14.72 12.80
N SER A 107 10.41 15.35 12.40
CA SER A 107 10.62 16.80 12.57
C SER A 107 10.02 17.66 11.47
N LYS A 108 9.59 17.07 10.33
CA LYS A 108 9.03 17.82 9.19
C LYS A 108 7.52 17.99 9.25
N HIS A 109 6.84 17.23 10.11
CA HIS A 109 5.39 17.26 10.25
C HIS A 109 4.99 17.91 11.55
N ALA A 110 3.98 18.77 11.50
CA ALA A 110 3.50 19.52 12.66
C ALA A 110 2.86 18.62 13.74
N ASP A 111 2.30 17.47 13.34
CA ASP A 111 1.67 16.51 14.24
C ASP A 111 1.63 15.08 13.65
N GLY A 112 1.30 14.11 14.51
CA GLY A 112 1.20 12.70 14.13
C GLY A 112 0.07 12.36 13.15
N MET A 113 -0.95 13.21 13.01
CA MET A 113 -2.03 12.99 12.05
C MET A 113 -1.58 13.35 10.63
N THR A 114 -0.86 14.44 10.49
CA THR A 114 -0.26 14.90 9.23
C THR A 114 0.74 13.86 8.74
N LEU A 115 1.58 13.36 9.65
CA LEU A 115 2.45 12.22 9.42
C LEU A 115 1.69 11.01 8.86
N LEU A 116 0.62 10.62 9.55
CA LEU A 116 -0.16 9.44 9.19
C LEU A 116 -0.84 9.56 7.82
N ARG A 117 -1.38 10.74 7.51
CA ARG A 117 -1.96 11.04 6.19
C ARG A 117 -0.93 10.97 5.08
N GLU A 118 0.28 11.43 5.34
CA GLU A 118 1.35 11.40 4.36
C GLU A 118 1.82 9.95 4.08
N ILE A 119 1.92 9.09 5.12
CA ILE A 119 2.19 7.65 4.91
C ILE A 119 1.05 7.02 4.11
N ALA A 120 -0.20 7.28 4.48
CA ALA A 120 -1.35 6.75 3.76
C ALA A 120 -1.39 7.22 2.29
N CYS A 121 -1.03 8.48 2.02
CA CYS A 121 -0.93 9.04 0.68
C CYS A 121 0.11 8.28 -0.15
N THR A 122 1.31 8.06 0.39
CA THR A 122 2.36 7.32 -0.33
C THR A 122 1.95 5.88 -0.63
N ALA A 123 1.31 5.19 0.32
CA ALA A 123 0.80 3.83 0.11
C ALA A 123 -0.24 3.76 -1.03
N ILE A 124 -1.17 4.72 -1.07
CA ILE A 124 -2.17 4.79 -2.14
C ILE A 124 -1.53 5.10 -3.48
N VAL A 125 -0.62 6.08 -3.55
CA VAL A 125 0.04 6.44 -4.81
C VAL A 125 0.80 5.25 -5.41
N ALA A 126 1.47 4.46 -4.56
CA ALA A 126 2.14 3.23 -5.01
C ALA A 126 1.14 2.23 -5.63
N GLU A 127 0.01 1.98 -4.97
CA GLU A 127 -1.02 1.09 -5.53
C GLU A 127 -1.68 1.66 -6.79
N MET A 128 -1.87 2.99 -6.88
CA MET A 128 -2.36 3.63 -8.10
C MET A 128 -1.39 3.43 -9.26
N ALA A 129 -0.09 3.61 -9.03
CA ALA A 129 0.95 3.39 -10.02
C ALA A 129 0.96 1.93 -10.52
N ASP A 130 0.86 0.96 -9.61
CA ASP A 130 0.76 -0.46 -9.96
C ASP A 130 -0.46 -0.74 -10.84
N ILE A 131 -1.63 -0.18 -10.51
CA ILE A 131 -2.86 -0.33 -11.32
C ILE A 131 -2.67 0.27 -12.71
N LEU A 132 -2.11 1.47 -12.81
CA LEU A 132 -1.92 2.18 -14.07
C LEU A 132 -0.90 1.47 -14.96
N ARG A 133 0.22 0.99 -14.39
CA ARG A 133 1.23 0.21 -15.10
C ARG A 133 0.65 -1.06 -15.72
N LEU A 134 -0.12 -1.82 -14.95
CA LEU A 134 -0.79 -3.03 -15.45
C LEU A 134 -1.78 -2.73 -16.58
N ARG A 135 -2.46 -1.58 -16.56
CA ARG A 135 -3.33 -1.14 -17.65
C ARG A 135 -2.52 -0.85 -18.92
N MET A 136 -1.40 -0.14 -18.81
CA MET A 136 -0.52 0.12 -19.96
C MET A 136 0.03 -1.16 -20.59
N GLU A 137 0.47 -2.11 -19.74
CA GLU A 137 0.98 -3.40 -20.19
C GLU A 137 -0.10 -4.21 -20.91
N LEU A 138 -1.34 -4.17 -20.43
CA LEU A 138 -2.48 -4.83 -21.07
C LEU A 138 -2.82 -4.18 -22.41
N ASP A 139 -2.92 -2.85 -22.46
CA ASP A 139 -3.21 -2.09 -23.68
C ASP A 139 -2.14 -2.34 -24.76
N ALA A 140 -0.87 -2.41 -24.36
CA ALA A 140 0.24 -2.74 -25.26
C ALA A 140 0.11 -4.16 -25.83
N ARG A 141 -0.23 -5.16 -25.00
CA ARG A 141 -0.41 -6.55 -25.45
C ARG A 141 -1.55 -6.68 -26.46
N VAL A 142 -2.69 -6.02 -26.21
CA VAL A 142 -3.85 -6.03 -27.12
C VAL A 142 -3.46 -5.41 -28.47
N ASN A 143 -2.83 -4.23 -28.47
CA ASN A 143 -2.42 -3.57 -29.71
C ASN A 143 -1.40 -4.39 -30.52
N THR A 144 -0.50 -5.11 -29.86
CA THR A 144 0.47 -5.99 -30.54
C THR A 144 -0.19 -7.22 -31.20
N SER A 145 -1.28 -7.72 -30.61
CA SER A 145 -2.03 -8.85 -31.15
C SER A 145 -2.90 -8.48 -32.37
N VAL A 146 -3.43 -7.24 -32.40
CA VAL A 146 -4.24 -6.74 -33.52
C VAL A 146 -3.36 -6.43 -34.74
N SER A 147 -2.14 -5.90 -34.54
CA SER A 147 -1.22 -5.62 -35.66
C SER A 147 -0.56 -6.85 -36.29
N ARG A 148 -0.80 -8.05 -35.76
CA ARG A 148 -0.27 -9.32 -36.27
C ARG A 148 -1.33 -10.22 -36.91
N ALA A 149 -2.59 -9.80 -36.91
CA ALA A 149 -3.72 -10.48 -37.55
C ALA A 149 -4.04 -9.82 -38.90
#